data_AF-A0A7W7HZF8-F1
#
_entry.id   AF-A0A7W7HZF8-F1
#
_cell.length_a   1.000
_cell.length_b   1.000
_cell.length_c   1.000
_cell.angle_alpha   90.00
_cell.angle_beta   90.00
_cell.angle_gamma   90.00
#
_symmetry.space_group_name_H-M   'P 1'
#
loop_
_entity.id
_entity.type
_entity.pdbx_description
1 polymer ?
#
loop_
_entity_poly.entity_id
_entity_poly.type
_entity_poly.pdbx_seq_one_letter_code
_entity_poly.pdbx_strand_id
1 'polypeptide(L)'
;MRSVDIIMAARAEALFTSDLPTGSEPTSADAERAIQDAVRVHGGVRGCAAQMAYGYGDNPEAAAQRMRWARSVVAANYPRRRRSGPRRSRGPLIAAFLPETQVA
;
A
#
# COMPACT_ATOMS: atom_id res chain seq x y z
N MET A 1 8.96 -2.66 16.19
CA MET A 1 8.46 -2.62 14.79
C MET A 1 7.01 -3.10 14.79
N ARG A 2 6.05 -2.37 14.20
CA ARG A 2 4.63 -2.75 14.28
C ARG A 2 4.34 -3.88 13.30
N SER A 3 3.45 -4.82 13.65
CA SER A 3 3.13 -5.98 12.80
C SER A 3 2.64 -5.60 11.39
N VAL A 4 1.94 -4.47 11.26
CA VAL A 4 1.50 -3.95 9.95
C VAL A 4 2.70 -3.57 9.06
N ASP A 5 3.77 -3.03 9.64
CA ASP A 5 4.96 -2.63 8.88
C ASP A 5 5.72 -3.86 8.36
N ILE A 6 5.71 -4.95 9.15
CA ILE A 6 6.26 -6.24 8.74
C ILE A 6 5.46 -6.81 7.57
N ILE A 7 4.13 -6.75 7.60
CA ILE A 7 3.29 -7.25 6.49
C ILE A 7 3.49 -6.42 5.22
N MET A 8 3.60 -5.09 5.32
CA MET A 8 3.86 -4.25 4.14
C MET A 8 5.24 -4.50 3.55
N ALA A 9 6.25 -4.74 4.39
CA ALA A 9 7.57 -5.14 3.92
C ALA A 9 7.53 -6.47 3.16
N ALA A 10 6.88 -7.49 3.73
CA ALA A 10 6.73 -8.80 3.10
C ALA A 10 6.00 -8.72 1.73
N ARG A 11 4.97 -7.88 1.62
CA ARG A 11 4.28 -7.65 0.33
C ARG A 11 5.18 -6.98 -0.70
N ALA A 12 5.99 -6.02 -0.28
CA ALA A 12 6.94 -5.35 -1.17
C ALA A 12 8.04 -6.32 -1.65
N GLU A 13 8.53 -7.20 -0.77
CA GLU A 13 9.47 -8.26 -1.12
C GLU A 13 8.88 -9.26 -2.12
N ALA A 14 7.63 -9.68 -1.92
CA ALA A 14 6.95 -10.55 -2.86
C ALA A 14 6.74 -9.88 -4.24
N LEU A 15 6.31 -8.61 -4.26
CA LEU A 15 6.18 -7.85 -5.52
C LEU A 15 7.52 -7.63 -6.22
N PHE A 16 8.59 -7.41 -5.47
CA PHE A 16 9.95 -7.35 -6.02
C PHE A 16 10.29 -8.64 -6.78
N THR A 17 9.86 -9.79 -6.29
CA THR A 17 10.15 -11.09 -6.94
C THR A 17 9.11 -11.51 -7.98
N SER A 18 8.02 -10.76 -8.14
CA SER A 18 6.97 -11.07 -9.12
C SER A 18 7.41 -10.80 -10.56
N ASP A 19 6.64 -11.24 -11.55
CA ASP A 19 6.90 -10.95 -12.97
C ASP A 19 6.29 -9.62 -13.46
N LEU A 20 5.73 -8.82 -12.55
CA LEU A 20 5.14 -7.53 -12.92
C LEU A 20 6.23 -6.54 -13.40
N PRO A 21 5.97 -5.80 -14.49
CA PRO A 21 6.93 -4.83 -15.01
C PRO A 21 7.14 -3.68 -14.02
N THR A 22 8.40 -3.28 -13.85
CA THR A 22 8.74 -2.08 -13.09
C THR A 22 8.13 -0.86 -13.79
N GLY A 23 7.39 -0.04 -13.05
CA GLY A 23 6.72 1.17 -13.57
C GLY A 23 5.25 0.97 -13.95
N SER A 24 4.74 -0.26 -13.93
CA SER A 24 3.29 -0.49 -14.08
C SER A 24 2.53 -0.06 -12.82
N GLU A 25 1.25 0.30 -12.99
CA GLU A 25 0.32 0.60 -11.90
C GLU A 25 -0.71 -0.53 -11.78
N PRO A 26 -0.36 -1.68 -11.17
CA PRO A 26 -1.29 -2.79 -11.03
C PRO A 26 -2.42 -2.43 -10.08
N THR A 27 -3.61 -2.96 -10.39
CA THR A 27 -4.76 -2.90 -9.47
C THR A 27 -4.47 -3.68 -8.19
N SER A 28 -5.27 -3.46 -7.15
CA SER A 28 -5.14 -4.20 -5.90
C SER A 28 -5.29 -5.71 -6.07
N ALA A 29 -6.16 -6.14 -6.99
CA ALA A 29 -6.36 -7.55 -7.32
C ALA A 29 -5.14 -8.15 -8.04
N ASP A 30 -4.54 -7.41 -8.98
CA ASP A 30 -3.36 -7.87 -9.70
C ASP A 30 -2.13 -7.94 -8.78
N ALA A 31 -1.96 -6.94 -7.92
CA ALA A 31 -0.90 -6.92 -6.92
C ALA A 31 -1.05 -8.09 -5.95
N GLU A 32 -2.27 -8.37 -5.47
CA GLU A 32 -2.52 -9.49 -4.56
C GLU A 32 -2.24 -10.84 -5.22
N ARG A 33 -2.68 -11.04 -6.46
CA ARG A 33 -2.38 -12.26 -7.23
C ARG A 33 -0.87 -12.44 -7.42
N ALA A 34 -0.17 -11.39 -7.86
CA ALA A 34 1.27 -11.43 -8.05
C ALA A 34 2.03 -11.72 -6.76
N ILE A 35 1.59 -11.18 -5.62
CA ILE A 35 2.16 -11.48 -4.30
C ILE A 35 1.97 -12.96 -3.96
N GLN A 36 0.77 -13.50 -4.12
CA GLN A 36 0.49 -14.90 -3.81
C GLN A 36 1.31 -15.84 -4.70
N ASP A 37 1.42 -15.52 -5.99
CA ASP A 37 2.19 -16.32 -6.94
C ASP A 37 3.68 -16.28 -6.63
N ALA A 38 4.24 -15.10 -6.35
CA ALA A 38 5.64 -14.97 -5.93
C ALA A 38 5.93 -15.75 -4.63
N VAL A 39 5.04 -15.66 -3.64
CA VAL A 39 5.16 -16.41 -2.38
C VAL A 39 5.12 -17.92 -2.64
N ARG A 40 4.28 -18.40 -3.57
CA ARG A 40 4.20 -19.81 -3.95
C ARG A 40 5.48 -20.26 -4.67
N VAL A 41 5.93 -19.52 -5.67
CA VAL A 41 7.11 -19.84 -6.49
C VAL A 41 8.38 -19.90 -5.65
N HIS A 42 8.53 -19.00 -4.68
CA HIS A 42 9.74 -18.92 -3.87
C HIS A 42 9.64 -19.67 -2.53
N GLY A 43 8.58 -20.44 -2.28
CA GLY A 43 8.46 -21.26 -1.07
C GLY A 43 8.24 -20.44 0.21
N GLY A 44 7.58 -19.30 0.11
CA GLY A 44 7.21 -18.44 1.22
C GLY A 44 7.88 -17.06 1.19
N VAL A 45 7.49 -16.21 2.15
CA VAL A 45 8.01 -14.83 2.31
C VAL A 45 9.54 -14.83 2.48
N ARG A 46 10.10 -15.81 3.20
CA ARG A 46 11.56 -15.92 3.38
C ARG A 46 12.29 -16.19 2.06
N GLY A 47 11.70 -16.96 1.16
CA GLY A 47 12.27 -17.18 -0.16
C GLY A 47 12.19 -15.92 -1.03
N CYS A 48 11.10 -15.16 -0.95
CA CYS A 48 11.03 -13.84 -1.58
C CYS A 48 12.13 -12.91 -1.05
N ALA A 49 12.36 -12.89 0.26
CA ALA A 49 13.43 -12.10 0.87
C ALA A 49 14.83 -12.56 0.40
N ALA A 50 15.05 -13.86 0.24
CA ALA A 50 16.31 -14.40 -0.28
C ALA A 50 16.54 -14.02 -1.75
N GLN A 51 15.52 -14.11 -2.60
CA GLN A 51 15.60 -13.66 -4.00
C GLN A 51 15.80 -12.15 -4.12
N MET A 52 15.19 -11.38 -3.22
CA MET A 52 15.44 -9.95 -3.10
C MET A 52 16.91 -9.67 -2.75
N ALA A 53 17.45 -10.37 -1.76
CA ALA A 53 18.86 -10.25 -1.40
C ALA A 53 19.79 -10.65 -2.56
N TYR A 54 19.46 -11.70 -3.30
CA TYR A 54 20.20 -12.10 -4.51
C TYR A 54 20.23 -10.97 -5.54
N GLY A 55 19.08 -10.38 -5.87
CA GLY A 55 19.00 -9.28 -6.83
C GLY A 55 19.84 -8.06 -6.42
N TYR A 56 19.90 -7.75 -5.12
CA TYR A 56 20.76 -6.70 -4.60
C TYR A 56 22.26 -7.03 -4.67
N GLY A 57 22.63 -8.31 -4.64
CA GLY A 57 24.01 -8.75 -4.84
C GLY A 57 24.45 -8.71 -6.31
N ASP A 58 23.53 -8.99 -7.23
CA ASP A 58 23.79 -9.02 -8.67
C ASP A 58 23.81 -7.60 -9.29
N ASN A 59 22.72 -6.84 -9.12
CA ASN A 59 22.63 -5.46 -9.59
C ASN A 59 21.89 -4.58 -8.58
N PRO A 60 22.62 -3.89 -7.68
CA PRO A 60 22.01 -3.12 -6.60
C PRO A 60 21.18 -1.93 -7.11
N GLU A 61 21.54 -1.33 -8.24
CA GLU A 61 20.83 -0.17 -8.78
C GLU A 61 19.47 -0.56 -9.37
N ALA A 62 19.45 -1.62 -10.19
CA ALA A 62 18.21 -2.17 -10.74
C ALA A 62 17.31 -2.72 -9.62
N ALA A 63 17.88 -3.42 -8.65
CA ALA A 63 17.14 -3.88 -7.48
C ALA A 63 16.56 -2.71 -6.68
N ALA A 64 17.32 -1.65 -6.44
CA ALA A 64 16.82 -0.47 -5.76
C ALA A 64 15.66 0.20 -6.51
N GLN A 65 15.73 0.30 -7.84
CA GLN A 65 14.64 0.82 -8.67
C GLN A 65 13.38 -0.04 -8.55
N ARG A 66 13.53 -1.36 -8.65
CA ARG A 66 12.42 -2.32 -8.53
C ARG A 66 11.78 -2.29 -7.14
N MET A 67 12.58 -2.21 -6.08
CA MET A 67 12.08 -2.13 -4.70
C MET A 67 11.38 -0.79 -4.42
N ARG A 68 11.85 0.33 -4.99
CA ARG A 68 11.14 1.62 -4.90
C ARG A 68 9.74 1.52 -5.53
N TRP A 69 9.65 0.91 -6.71
CA TRP A 69 8.36 0.65 -7.38
C TRP A 69 7.47 -0.30 -6.56
N ALA A 70 7.99 -1.42 -6.06
CA ALA A 70 7.21 -2.35 -5.27
C ALA A 70 6.62 -1.67 -4.02
N ARG A 71 7.40 -0.83 -3.34
CA ARG A 71 6.95 -0.05 -2.19
C ARG A 71 5.87 0.96 -2.55
N SER A 72 5.96 1.63 -3.70
CA SER A 72 4.92 2.56 -4.13
C SER A 72 3.60 1.83 -4.43
N VAL A 73 3.66 0.68 -5.10
CA VAL A 73 2.50 -0.18 -5.37
C VAL A 73 1.85 -0.64 -4.06
N VAL A 74 2.63 -1.11 -3.08
CA VAL A 74 2.08 -1.54 -1.79
C VAL A 74 1.45 -0.36 -1.04
N ALA A 75 2.09 0.80 -1.02
CA ALA A 75 1.56 1.98 -0.36
C ALA A 75 0.25 2.48 -0.98
N ALA A 76 0.11 2.37 -2.30
CA ALA A 76 -1.09 2.76 -3.04
C ALA A 76 -2.26 1.78 -2.80
N ASN A 77 -1.99 0.47 -2.85
CA ASN A 77 -3.02 -0.56 -2.80
C ASN A 77 -3.39 -1.03 -1.38
N TYR A 78 -2.49 -0.85 -0.41
CA TYR A 78 -2.69 -1.27 0.98
C TYR A 78 -2.47 -0.11 1.93
N PRO A 79 -3.37 0.90 1.93
CA PRO A 79 -3.24 2.04 2.81
C PRO A 79 -3.15 1.53 4.23
N ARG A 80 -2.07 1.89 4.95
CA ARG A 80 -1.99 1.70 6.39
C ARG A 80 -3.28 2.28 6.93
N ARG A 81 -4.08 1.43 7.58
CA ARG A 81 -5.29 1.88 8.27
C ARG A 81 -4.81 2.93 9.26
N ARG A 82 -4.85 4.20 8.87
CA ARG A 82 -4.61 5.30 9.81
C ARG A 82 -5.64 4.99 10.88
N ARG A 83 -5.19 4.88 12.13
CA ARG A 83 -6.11 4.93 13.26
C ARG A 83 -6.95 6.17 12.97
N SER A 84 -8.19 5.96 12.58
CA SER A 84 -9.15 7.03 12.46
C SER A 84 -9.23 7.59 13.86
N GLY A 85 -8.45 8.65 14.15
CA GLY A 85 -8.76 9.52 15.27
C GLY A 85 -10.22 9.93 15.09
N PRO A 86 -10.97 10.11 16.19
CA PRO A 86 -12.39 10.39 16.10
C PRO A 86 -12.59 11.49 15.08
N ARG A 87 -13.34 11.17 14.00
CA ARG A 87 -13.88 12.18 13.11
C ARG A 87 -14.63 13.12 14.05
N ARG A 88 -14.10 14.33 14.31
CA ARG A 88 -14.96 15.44 14.71
C ARG A 88 -15.89 15.62 13.52
N SER A 89 -17.02 14.94 13.57
CA SER A 89 -18.25 15.32 12.93
C SER A 89 -18.51 16.77 13.34
N ARG A 90 -17.93 17.72 12.60
CA ARG A 90 -18.55 19.02 12.45
C ARG A 90 -19.83 18.73 11.67
N GLY A 91 -20.89 18.45 12.43
CA GLY A 91 -22.23 18.34 11.88
C GLY A 91 -22.58 19.62 11.12
N PRO A 92 -23.52 19.54 10.17
CA PRO A 92 -23.99 20.72 9.47
C PRO A 92 -24.56 21.70 10.51
N LEU A 93 -24.11 22.96 10.49
CA LEU A 93 -24.89 24.05 11.04
C LEU A 93 -26.09 24.22 10.11
N ILE A 94 -27.13 23.42 10.36
CA ILE A 94 -28.42 23.58 9.71
C ILE A 94 -28.98 24.90 10.20
N ALA A 95 -29.36 25.74 9.24
CA ALA A 95 -29.80 27.11 9.39
C ALA A 95 -30.89 27.29 10.46
N ALA A 96 -30.65 28.18 11.41
CA ALA A 96 -31.73 28.84 12.14
C ALA A 96 -32.30 29.95 11.23
N PHE A 97 -33.30 29.57 10.44
CA PHE A 97 -34.59 30.27 10.31
C PHE A 97 -34.59 31.78 10.68
N LEU A 98 -34.49 32.66 9.67
CA LEU A 98 -35.30 33.89 9.64
C LEU A 98 -36.66 33.48 9.06
N PRO A 99 -37.80 33.95 9.59
CA PRO A 99 -38.15 35.38 9.44
C PRO A 99 -38.95 35.96 10.61
N GLU A 100 -38.91 37.28 10.80
CA GLU A 100 -40.14 38.04 11.08
C GLU A 100 -39.93 39.52 10.76
N THR A 101 -40.24 39.87 9.51
CA THR A 101 -40.83 41.16 9.17
C THR A 101 -42.19 41.28 9.88
N GLN A 102 -42.35 42.32 10.70
CA GLN A 102 -43.54 43.17 10.87
C GLN A 102 -43.63 43.71 12.31
N VAL A 103 -43.36 45.00 12.49
CA VAL A 103 -44.23 45.84 13.34
C VAL A 103 -44.35 47.21 12.67
N ALA A 104 -45.60 47.63 12.60
CA ALA A 104 -46.21 48.83 12.02
C ALA A 104 -45.54 50.16 12.37
#